data_AF-A0A3D9D202-F1
#
_entry.id   AF-A0A3D9D202-F1
#
_cell.length_a   1.000
_cell.length_b   1.000
_cell.length_c   1.000
_cell.angle_alpha   90.00
_cell.angle_beta   90.00
_cell.angle_gamma   90.00
#
_symmetry.space_group_name_H-M   'P 1'
#
loop_
_entity.id
_entity.type
_entity.pdbx_description
1 polymer ?
#
loop_
_entity_poly.entity_id
_entity_poly.type
_entity_poly.pdbx_seq_one_letter_code
_entity_poly.pdbx_strand_id
1 'polypeptide(L)'
;MKIYPIRNHRKIYRDGQLIAHLFVFKSDKSKITYFLECEVFDKNILALKFYDKNHKDSKNRFSFLTKSNEVWSVLHTCIQVIPILEGEYPGCSFVAVGARGITPDGRQEQVENTQRYIAYKRILFKLFESTVNYTLIDSDEHSALLMMNILEFVEDDNLREEEFNEKVLTKYVEIVELMENEFLEIHNFNSAIRPNVLLENAKKTKILKIFKK
;
A
#
# COMPACT_ATOMS: atom_id res chain seq x y z
N MET A 1 20.01 -5.31 3.57
CA MET A 1 19.99 -5.93 2.22
C MET A 1 20.09 -4.80 1.22
N LYS A 2 20.74 -5.00 0.07
CA LYS A 2 20.82 -3.94 -0.96
C LYS A 2 19.69 -4.11 -1.97
N ILE A 3 19.01 -3.01 -2.27
CA ILE A 3 17.92 -2.95 -3.25
C ILE A 3 18.45 -2.50 -4.61
N TYR A 4 17.92 -3.09 -5.67
CA TYR A 4 18.30 -2.79 -7.04
C TYR A 4 17.04 -2.55 -7.88
N PRO A 5 16.88 -1.39 -8.52
CA PRO A 5 15.79 -1.16 -9.45
C PRO A 5 16.01 -2.02 -10.70
N ILE A 6 14.98 -2.74 -11.13
CA ILE A 6 14.98 -3.42 -12.43
C ILE A 6 14.41 -2.46 -13.46
N ARG A 7 15.30 -1.79 -14.20
CA ARG A 7 14.95 -0.78 -15.22
C ARG A 7 14.26 -1.34 -16.47
N ASN A 8 14.15 -2.66 -16.63
CA ASN A 8 13.70 -3.33 -17.86
C ASN A 8 12.40 -4.12 -17.72
N HIS A 9 11.38 -3.58 -17.03
CA HIS A 9 10.07 -4.22 -17.02
C HIS A 9 9.09 -3.52 -17.94
N ARG A 10 8.39 -4.34 -18.73
CA ARG A 10 7.34 -3.93 -19.66
C ARG A 10 6.35 -3.09 -18.85
N LYS A 11 6.01 -1.91 -19.36
CA LYS A 11 4.79 -1.19 -18.98
C LYS A 11 3.63 -2.12 -19.35
N ILE A 12 3.17 -2.94 -18.41
CA ILE A 12 1.99 -3.78 -18.63
C ILE A 12 0.81 -2.93 -18.23
N TYR A 13 0.09 -2.45 -19.24
CA TYR A 13 -1.18 -1.79 -19.08
C TYR A 13 -2.19 -2.88 -18.73
N ARG A 14 -2.79 -2.80 -17.54
CA ARG A 14 -3.99 -3.57 -17.21
C ARG A 14 -5.08 -2.55 -16.93
N ASP A 15 -6.14 -2.56 -17.75
CA ASP A 15 -7.37 -1.79 -17.53
C ASP A 15 -7.19 -0.28 -17.21
N GLY A 16 -6.21 0.38 -17.84
CA GLY A 16 -5.99 1.83 -17.70
C GLY A 16 -4.98 2.25 -16.62
N GLN A 17 -4.49 1.33 -15.78
CA GLN A 17 -3.43 1.61 -14.80
C GLN A 17 -2.02 1.55 -15.42
N LEU A 18 -1.16 2.50 -15.07
CA LEU A 18 0.11 2.75 -15.73
C LEU A 18 1.29 2.91 -14.77
N ILE A 19 2.33 2.11 -15.03
CA ILE A 19 3.70 2.14 -14.50
C ILE A 19 3.88 1.30 -13.23
N ALA A 20 4.35 0.06 -13.44
CA ALA A 20 4.87 -0.78 -12.37
C ALA A 20 6.41 -0.64 -12.30
N HIS A 21 6.93 -0.12 -11.19
CA HIS A 21 8.35 -0.26 -10.85
C HIS A 21 8.57 -1.60 -10.20
N LEU A 22 9.59 -2.35 -10.64
CA LEU A 22 10.02 -3.55 -9.96
C LEU A 22 11.38 -3.35 -9.33
N PHE A 23 11.45 -3.50 -8.02
CA PHE A 23 12.69 -3.57 -7.27
C PHE A 23 12.99 -5.00 -6.88
N VAL A 24 14.29 -5.33 -6.81
CA VAL A 24 14.75 -6.64 -6.36
C VAL A 24 15.79 -6.49 -5.28
N PHE A 25 15.64 -7.31 -4.26
CA PHE A 25 16.63 -7.43 -3.19
C PHE A 25 16.76 -8.89 -2.77
N LYS A 26 17.91 -9.24 -2.22
CA LYS A 26 18.21 -10.59 -1.74
C LYS A 26 18.58 -10.53 -0.28
N SER A 27 18.03 -11.45 0.52
CA SER A 27 18.48 -11.63 1.90
C SER A 27 19.88 -12.23 1.92
N ASP A 28 20.78 -11.63 2.70
CA ASP A 28 22.10 -12.19 2.94
C ASP A 28 22.05 -13.41 3.87
N LYS A 29 20.99 -13.56 4.68
CA LYS A 29 20.81 -14.66 5.63
C LYS A 29 20.08 -15.84 5.02
N SER A 30 18.82 -15.68 4.60
CA SER A 30 18.02 -16.78 4.01
C SER A 30 18.33 -17.03 2.53
N LYS A 31 19.04 -16.12 1.86
CA LYS A 31 19.29 -16.16 0.41
C LYS A 31 18.03 -16.06 -0.46
N ILE A 32 16.87 -15.82 0.15
CA ILE A 32 15.61 -15.56 -0.57
C ILE A 32 15.75 -14.26 -1.35
N THR A 33 15.28 -14.29 -2.60
CA THR A 33 15.23 -13.11 -3.46
C THR A 33 13.79 -12.63 -3.50
N TYR A 34 13.57 -11.36 -3.18
CA TYR A 34 12.27 -10.75 -3.14
C TYR A 34 12.08 -9.82 -4.33
N PHE A 35 10.86 -9.83 -4.86
CA PHE A 35 10.35 -8.87 -5.81
C PHE A 35 9.47 -7.88 -5.04
N LEU A 36 9.67 -6.59 -5.27
CA LEU A 36 8.85 -5.50 -4.75
C LEU A 36 8.27 -4.74 -5.96
N GLU A 37 6.99 -4.97 -6.19
CA GLU A 37 6.15 -4.30 -7.17
C GLU A 37 5.65 -2.98 -6.58
N CYS A 38 5.83 -1.91 -7.34
CA CYS A 38 5.26 -0.60 -7.05
C CYS A 38 4.38 -0.21 -8.22
N GLU A 39 3.07 -0.21 -8.01
CA GLU A 39 2.10 0.19 -9.03
C GLU A 39 1.75 1.66 -8.84
N VAL A 40 1.92 2.44 -9.90
CA VAL A 40 1.58 3.85 -9.94
C VAL A 40 0.18 3.98 -10.51
N PHE A 41 -0.68 4.70 -9.79
CA PHE A 41 -2.04 4.99 -10.19
C PHE A 41 -2.14 6.46 -10.58
N ASP A 42 -3.21 6.78 -11.30
CA ASP A 42 -3.55 8.17 -11.58
C ASP A 42 -3.59 8.97 -10.28
N LYS A 43 -3.27 10.27 -10.36
CA LYS A 43 -3.28 11.19 -9.22
C LYS A 43 -2.22 10.90 -8.16
N ASN A 44 -1.10 10.30 -8.58
CA ASN A 44 0.13 10.22 -7.78
C ASN A 44 0.00 9.34 -6.52
N ILE A 45 -0.73 8.22 -6.65
CA ILE A 45 -0.90 7.23 -5.58
C ILE A 45 -0.15 5.96 -5.99
N LEU A 46 0.67 5.41 -5.08
CA LEU A 46 1.55 4.28 -5.36
C LEU A 46 1.23 3.12 -4.42
N ALA A 47 0.91 1.94 -4.97
CA ALA A 47 0.74 0.72 -4.17
C ALA A 47 2.04 -0.08 -4.11
N LEU A 48 2.48 -0.46 -2.90
CA LEU A 48 3.68 -1.25 -2.68
C LEU A 48 3.34 -2.69 -2.29
N LYS A 49 3.80 -3.66 -3.08
CA LYS A 49 3.51 -5.10 -2.91
C LYS A 49 4.80 -5.90 -3.03
N PHE A 50 5.08 -6.86 -2.16
CA PHE A 50 6.29 -7.70 -2.29
C PHE A 50 6.03 -9.18 -2.07
N TYR A 51 6.87 -10.02 -2.66
CA TYR A 51 6.80 -11.48 -2.57
C TYR A 51 8.15 -12.15 -2.87
N ASP A 52 8.26 -13.44 -2.57
CA ASP A 52 9.42 -14.26 -2.96
C ASP A 52 9.40 -14.50 -4.47
N LYS A 53 10.51 -14.16 -5.14
CA LYS A 53 10.72 -14.34 -6.59
C LYS A 53 10.35 -15.75 -7.09
N ASN A 54 10.55 -16.78 -6.27
CA ASN A 54 10.22 -18.17 -6.64
C ASN A 54 8.71 -18.39 -6.87
N HIS A 55 7.87 -17.47 -6.39
CA HIS A 55 6.42 -17.54 -6.51
C HIS A 55 5.85 -16.53 -7.52
N LYS A 56 6.68 -15.87 -8.33
CA LYS A 56 6.25 -14.81 -9.27
C LYS A 56 5.08 -15.21 -10.19
N ASP A 57 5.01 -16.47 -10.61
CA ASP A 57 3.99 -16.96 -11.55
C ASP A 57 2.73 -17.49 -10.82
N SER A 58 2.71 -17.44 -9.48
CA SER A 58 1.57 -17.88 -8.67
C SER A 58 0.53 -16.76 -8.50
N LYS A 59 -0.74 -17.13 -8.57
CA LYS A 59 -1.84 -16.25 -8.15
C LYS A 59 -1.77 -15.87 -6.67
N ASN A 60 -1.25 -16.77 -5.83
CA ASN A 60 -1.11 -16.56 -4.38
C ASN A 60 0.27 -16.01 -3.98
N ARG A 61 1.02 -15.37 -4.90
CA ARG A 61 2.40 -14.94 -4.69
C ARG A 61 2.61 -14.11 -3.42
N PHE A 62 1.66 -13.21 -3.11
CA PHE A 62 1.71 -12.35 -1.92
C PHE A 62 1.37 -13.10 -0.62
N SER A 63 0.67 -14.23 -0.71
CA SER A 63 0.15 -14.95 0.45
C SER A 63 1.12 -16.00 0.99
N PHE A 64 2.07 -16.48 0.20
CA PHE A 64 3.01 -17.50 0.64
C PHE A 64 3.98 -17.00 1.73
N LEU A 65 4.18 -17.83 2.75
CA LEU A 65 5.09 -17.56 3.86
C LEU A 65 6.49 -18.08 3.53
N THR A 66 7.49 -17.20 3.63
CA THR A 66 8.89 -17.56 3.36
C THR A 66 9.58 -18.28 4.52
N LYS A 67 9.01 -18.23 5.74
CA LYS A 67 9.57 -18.81 6.98
C LYS A 67 11.01 -18.37 7.29
N SER A 68 11.46 -17.24 6.72
CA SER A 68 12.84 -16.75 6.91
C SER A 68 13.11 -16.22 8.32
N ASN A 69 12.06 -15.86 9.06
CA ASN A 69 12.14 -15.12 10.33
C ASN A 69 12.93 -13.81 10.17
N GLU A 70 12.78 -13.14 9.04
CA GLU A 70 13.47 -11.89 8.69
C GLU A 70 12.49 -10.72 8.45
N VAL A 71 11.31 -10.76 9.06
CA VAL A 71 10.22 -9.79 8.81
C VAL A 71 10.72 -8.35 8.85
N TRP A 72 11.40 -7.94 9.92
CA TRP A 72 11.87 -6.56 10.07
C TRP A 72 12.90 -6.14 9.02
N SER A 73 13.86 -7.02 8.69
CA SER A 73 14.91 -6.70 7.71
C SER A 73 14.35 -6.61 6.29
N VAL A 74 13.37 -7.46 5.95
CA VAL A 74 12.65 -7.39 4.69
C VAL A 74 11.84 -6.10 4.60
N LEU A 75 11.05 -5.78 5.63
CA LEU A 75 10.22 -4.56 5.64
C LEU A 75 11.05 -3.28 5.61
N HIS A 76 12.15 -3.21 6.37
CA HIS A 76 13.06 -2.06 6.28
C HIS A 76 13.63 -1.88 4.88
N THR A 77 13.93 -2.98 4.18
CA THR A 77 14.41 -2.90 2.80
C THR A 77 13.30 -2.44 1.85
N CYS A 78 12.05 -2.88 2.06
CA CYS A 78 10.91 -2.37 1.28
C CYS A 78 10.74 -0.86 1.49
N ILE A 79 10.82 -0.35 2.71
CA ILE A 79 10.64 1.09 3.00
C ILE A 79 11.72 1.97 2.35
N GLN A 80 12.91 1.42 2.05
CA GLN A 80 13.96 2.16 1.36
C GLN A 80 13.58 2.59 -0.07
N VAL A 81 12.53 2.02 -0.68
CA VAL A 81 12.06 2.52 -1.99
C VAL A 81 11.32 3.83 -1.91
N ILE A 82 10.73 4.16 -0.76
CA ILE A 82 9.91 5.37 -0.59
C ILE A 82 10.66 6.63 -1.05
N PRO A 83 11.87 6.96 -0.52
CA PRO A 83 12.60 8.15 -0.97
C PRO A 83 13.05 8.09 -2.44
N ILE A 84 13.21 6.89 -3.02
CA ILE A 84 13.51 6.74 -4.45
C ILE A 84 12.29 7.14 -5.27
N LEU A 85 11.11 6.65 -4.87
CA LEU A 85 9.83 6.92 -5.52
C LEU A 85 9.40 8.37 -5.34
N GLU A 86 9.63 8.99 -4.17
CA GLU A 86 9.38 10.42 -3.97
C GLU A 86 10.20 11.30 -4.92
N GLY A 87 11.43 10.88 -5.26
CA GLY A 87 12.26 11.59 -6.24
C GLY A 87 11.75 11.48 -7.68
N GLU A 88 11.03 10.40 -8.01
CA GLU A 88 10.43 10.19 -9.33
C GLU A 88 8.98 10.72 -9.42
N TYR A 89 8.27 10.71 -8.29
CA TYR A 89 6.86 11.06 -8.13
C TYR A 89 6.72 12.04 -6.96
N PRO A 90 7.07 13.33 -7.13
CA PRO A 90 6.98 14.32 -6.07
C PRO A 90 5.55 14.45 -5.56
N GLY A 91 5.35 14.46 -4.23
CA GLY A 91 4.02 14.56 -3.63
C GLY A 91 3.20 13.27 -3.65
N CYS A 92 3.83 12.12 -3.91
CA CYS A 92 3.10 10.86 -4.01
C CYS A 92 2.59 10.36 -2.65
N SER A 93 1.42 9.73 -2.67
CA SER A 93 0.86 8.98 -1.54
C SER A 93 1.12 7.49 -1.72
N PHE A 94 1.19 6.74 -0.62
CA PHE A 94 1.47 5.29 -0.66
C PHE A 94 0.37 4.46 -0.03
N VAL A 95 0.10 3.31 -0.64
CA VAL A 95 -0.81 2.28 -0.14
C VAL A 95 -0.10 0.94 0.00
N ALA A 96 -0.42 0.20 1.05
CA ALA A 96 0.02 -1.18 1.21
C ALA A 96 -1.09 -2.02 1.84
N VAL A 97 -1.30 -3.22 1.31
CA VAL A 97 -2.23 -4.21 1.88
C VAL A 97 -1.45 -5.41 2.41
N GLY A 98 -1.70 -5.77 3.66
CA GLY A 98 -1.19 -6.97 4.29
C GLY A 98 -1.97 -8.18 3.79
N ALA A 99 -1.44 -8.88 2.79
CA ALA A 99 -2.00 -10.15 2.33
C ALA A 99 -2.17 -11.15 3.48
N ARG A 100 -3.19 -12.02 3.41
CA ARG A 100 -3.32 -13.16 4.34
C ARG A 100 -2.21 -14.20 4.15
N GLY A 101 -1.74 -14.81 5.23
CA GLY A 101 -0.79 -15.93 5.18
C GLY A 101 -1.46 -17.23 4.69
N ILE A 102 -0.77 -17.97 3.82
CA ILE A 102 -1.11 -19.37 3.49
C ILE A 102 0.01 -20.28 3.96
N THR A 103 -0.34 -21.25 4.81
CA THR A 103 0.59 -22.26 5.30
C THR A 103 0.78 -23.40 4.28
N PRO A 104 1.85 -24.21 4.36
CA PRO A 104 2.09 -25.28 3.38
C PRO A 104 1.00 -26.36 3.32
N ASP A 105 0.27 -26.56 4.41
CA ASP A 105 -0.91 -27.46 4.49
C ASP A 105 -2.20 -26.79 3.96
N GLY A 106 -2.12 -25.59 3.40
CA GLY A 106 -3.21 -24.89 2.73
C GLY A 106 -4.15 -24.10 3.65
N ARG A 107 -3.89 -24.05 4.96
CA ARG A 107 -4.67 -23.19 5.87
C ARG A 107 -4.40 -21.72 5.56
N GLN A 108 -5.44 -20.92 5.67
CA GLN A 108 -5.43 -19.50 5.34
C GLN A 108 -5.69 -18.70 6.61
N GLU A 109 -4.90 -17.66 6.81
CA GLU A 109 -5.18 -16.61 7.79
C GLU A 109 -6.46 -15.85 7.38
N GLN A 110 -7.14 -15.24 8.35
CA GLN A 110 -8.22 -14.30 8.07
C GLN A 110 -7.69 -13.11 7.27
N VAL A 111 -8.58 -12.42 6.56
CA VAL A 111 -8.18 -11.27 5.71
C VAL A 111 -8.13 -9.97 6.52
N GLU A 112 -8.85 -9.91 7.63
CA GLU A 112 -8.83 -8.84 8.61
C GLU A 112 -7.65 -9.04 9.58
N ASN A 113 -7.00 -7.94 9.97
CA ASN A 113 -5.91 -7.94 10.95
C ASN A 113 -4.78 -8.97 10.67
N THR A 114 -4.34 -9.09 9.41
CA THR A 114 -3.27 -10.05 9.07
C THR A 114 -1.96 -9.74 9.79
N GLN A 115 -1.13 -10.76 10.01
CA GLN A 115 0.21 -10.58 10.56
C GLN A 115 1.08 -9.63 9.74
N ARG A 116 0.93 -9.64 8.41
CA ARG A 116 1.62 -8.70 7.52
C ARG A 116 1.19 -7.27 7.81
N TYR A 117 -0.12 -7.02 7.85
CA TYR A 117 -0.66 -5.69 8.18
C TYR A 117 -0.17 -5.20 9.55
N ILE A 118 -0.21 -6.04 10.58
CA ILE A 118 0.27 -5.68 11.91
C ILE A 118 1.77 -5.29 11.87
N ALA A 119 2.58 -6.04 11.12
CA ALA A 119 4.00 -5.73 10.97
C ALA A 119 4.22 -4.42 10.19
N TYR A 120 3.48 -4.20 9.11
CA TYR A 120 3.54 -2.98 8.30
C TYR A 120 3.13 -1.76 9.13
N LYS A 121 2.03 -1.86 9.89
CA LYS A 121 1.52 -0.79 10.75
C LYS A 121 2.55 -0.38 11.78
N ARG A 122 3.15 -1.36 12.47
CA ARG A 122 4.20 -1.10 13.48
C ARG A 122 5.40 -0.37 12.89
N ILE A 123 5.89 -0.78 11.72
CA ILE A 123 7.08 -0.14 11.13
C ILE A 123 6.76 1.23 10.54
N LEU A 124 5.62 1.41 9.87
CA LEU A 124 5.24 2.69 9.29
C LEU A 124 4.97 3.75 10.36
N PHE A 125 4.19 3.43 11.39
CA PHE A 125 3.96 4.36 12.49
C PHE A 125 5.27 4.71 13.20
N LYS A 126 6.12 3.72 13.48
CA LYS A 126 7.43 4.00 14.10
C LYS A 126 8.31 4.96 13.29
N LEU A 127 8.26 4.89 11.95
CA LEU A 127 9.14 5.69 11.08
C LEU A 127 8.52 7.01 10.64
N PHE A 128 7.20 7.08 10.48
CA PHE A 128 6.52 8.19 9.82
C PHE A 128 5.50 8.93 10.69
N GLU A 129 5.16 8.46 11.90
CA GLU A 129 4.16 9.12 12.76
C GLU A 129 4.54 10.57 13.13
N SER A 130 5.83 10.87 13.25
CA SER A 130 6.32 12.23 13.52
C SER A 130 6.64 13.05 12.25
N THR A 131 6.40 12.49 11.05
CA THR A 131 6.72 13.16 9.79
C THR A 131 5.62 14.13 9.42
N VAL A 132 5.96 15.40 9.15
CA VAL A 132 4.98 16.43 8.82
C VAL A 132 4.39 16.30 7.42
N ASN A 133 5.02 15.50 6.55
CA ASN A 133 4.63 15.38 5.14
C ASN A 133 3.49 14.39 4.92
N TYR A 134 3.26 13.49 5.87
CA TYR A 134 2.38 12.35 5.70
C TYR A 134 1.37 12.23 6.83
N THR A 135 0.12 11.92 6.46
CA THR A 135 -0.88 11.42 7.39
C THR A 135 -1.01 9.92 7.24
N LEU A 136 -0.87 9.18 8.35
CA LEU A 136 -1.03 7.74 8.37
C LEU A 136 -2.49 7.37 8.65
N ILE A 137 -3.05 6.51 7.82
CA ILE A 137 -4.42 5.98 7.92
C ILE A 137 -4.35 4.47 7.77
N ASP A 138 -5.21 3.76 8.49
CA ASP A 138 -5.25 2.31 8.50
C ASP A 138 -6.69 1.76 8.44
N SER A 139 -6.82 0.53 7.97
CA SER A 139 -8.07 -0.22 7.95
C SER A 139 -7.81 -1.64 8.42
N ASP A 140 -8.26 -1.96 9.64
CA ASP A 140 -8.17 -3.31 10.20
C ASP A 140 -8.98 -4.33 9.38
N GLU A 141 -10.12 -3.91 8.83
CA GLU A 141 -11.02 -4.70 7.98
C GLU A 141 -10.32 -5.13 6.67
N HIS A 142 -9.61 -4.21 6.03
CA HIS A 142 -8.91 -4.48 4.77
C HIS A 142 -7.45 -4.87 4.97
N SER A 143 -6.98 -4.99 6.21
CA SER A 143 -5.55 -5.17 6.52
C SER A 143 -4.67 -4.18 5.75
N ALA A 144 -5.11 -2.92 5.65
CA ALA A 144 -4.57 -1.96 4.70
C ALA A 144 -4.03 -0.71 5.40
N LEU A 145 -3.00 -0.12 4.82
CA LEU A 145 -2.31 1.07 5.31
C LEU A 145 -2.17 2.09 4.20
N LEU A 146 -2.33 3.34 4.58
CA LEU A 146 -2.21 4.52 3.75
C LEU A 146 -1.24 5.49 4.42
N MET A 147 -0.27 5.93 3.64
CA MET A 147 0.59 7.07 3.94
C MET A 147 0.26 8.19 2.94
N MET A 148 -0.69 9.05 3.32
CA MET A 148 -1.23 10.11 2.47
C MET A 148 -0.33 11.34 2.54
N ASN A 149 0.21 11.77 1.41
CA ASN A 149 0.97 13.02 1.34
C ASN A 149 0.01 14.19 1.59
N ILE A 150 0.34 15.05 2.54
CA ILE A 150 -0.48 16.23 2.83
C ILE A 150 0.13 17.52 2.32
N LEU A 151 1.43 17.51 1.95
CA LEU A 151 2.09 18.69 1.40
C LEU A 151 1.46 19.12 0.07
N GLU A 152 0.91 18.18 -0.71
CA GLU A 152 0.20 18.50 -1.96
C GLU A 152 -0.98 19.47 -1.78
N PHE A 153 -1.45 19.67 -0.54
CA PHE A 153 -2.55 20.59 -0.22
C PHE A 153 -2.10 21.87 0.50
N VAL A 154 -0.85 21.94 0.96
CA VAL A 154 -0.35 23.04 1.81
C VAL A 154 0.44 24.08 1.01
N GLU A 155 0.82 23.79 -0.23
CA GLU A 155 1.62 24.70 -1.07
C GLU A 155 0.86 25.94 -1.59
N ASP A 156 -0.46 25.99 -1.45
CA ASP A 156 -1.28 27.13 -1.91
C ASP A 156 -1.79 27.96 -0.73
N ASP A 157 -1.02 28.99 -0.35
CA ASP A 157 -1.35 29.93 0.73
C ASP A 157 -2.68 30.69 0.51
N ASN A 158 -3.24 30.67 -0.71
CA ASN A 158 -4.50 31.33 -1.04
C ASN A 158 -5.70 30.37 -1.06
N LEU A 159 -5.47 29.09 -0.76
CA LEU A 159 -6.52 28.08 -0.81
C LEU A 159 -7.54 28.32 0.32
N ARG A 160 -8.80 28.54 -0.06
CA ARG A 160 -9.88 28.68 0.93
C ARG A 160 -10.05 27.35 1.68
N GLU A 161 -10.37 27.43 2.97
CA GLU A 161 -10.54 26.25 3.84
C GLU A 161 -11.54 25.22 3.27
N GLU A 162 -12.64 25.69 2.66
CA GLU A 162 -13.62 24.82 2.00
C GLU A 162 -13.01 24.02 0.83
N GLU A 163 -12.19 24.68 0.01
CA GLU A 163 -11.53 24.07 -1.14
C GLU A 163 -10.42 23.10 -0.70
N PHE A 164 -9.68 23.44 0.36
CA PHE A 164 -8.74 22.54 1.01
C PHE A 164 -9.42 21.26 1.48
N ASN A 165 -10.54 21.39 2.21
CA ASN A 165 -11.29 20.26 2.73
C ASN A 165 -11.85 19.39 1.60
N GLU A 166 -12.37 20.00 0.52
CA GLU A 166 -12.86 19.27 -0.64
C GLU A 166 -11.75 18.47 -1.33
N LYS A 167 -10.57 19.08 -1.55
CA LYS A 167 -9.41 18.40 -2.15
C LYS A 167 -8.92 17.22 -1.30
N VAL A 168 -8.78 17.43 0.01
CA VAL A 168 -8.37 16.38 0.96
C VAL A 168 -9.38 15.23 0.99
N LEU A 169 -10.68 15.54 1.05
CA LEU A 169 -11.72 14.51 1.04
C LEU A 169 -11.75 13.74 -0.28
N THR A 170 -11.59 14.44 -1.41
CA THR A 170 -11.55 13.82 -2.74
C THR A 170 -10.39 12.84 -2.84
N LYS A 171 -9.18 13.27 -2.47
CA LYS A 171 -8.00 12.41 -2.44
C LYS A 171 -8.18 11.23 -1.51
N TYR A 172 -8.72 11.46 -0.31
CA TYR A 172 -8.98 10.40 0.66
C TYR A 172 -9.91 9.31 0.08
N VAL A 173 -11.00 9.71 -0.59
CA VAL A 173 -11.94 8.77 -1.22
C VAL A 173 -11.25 7.95 -2.31
N GLU A 174 -10.48 8.60 -3.19
CA GLU A 174 -9.73 7.94 -4.26
C GLU A 174 -8.76 6.89 -3.72
N ILE A 175 -8.05 7.23 -2.65
CA ILE A 175 -7.09 6.30 -2.07
C ILE A 175 -7.81 5.12 -1.38
N VAL A 176 -8.94 5.36 -0.72
CA VAL A 176 -9.74 4.27 -0.12
C VAL A 176 -10.26 3.33 -1.21
N GLU A 177 -10.78 3.85 -2.32
CA GLU A 177 -11.21 3.01 -3.46
C GLU A 177 -10.05 2.19 -4.03
N LEU A 178 -8.86 2.78 -4.11
CA LEU A 178 -7.64 2.08 -4.52
C LEU A 178 -7.25 0.99 -3.52
N MET A 179 -7.29 1.27 -2.22
CA MET A 179 -7.03 0.29 -1.16
C MET A 179 -7.96 -0.92 -1.27
N GLU A 180 -9.24 -0.69 -1.56
CA GLU A 180 -10.21 -1.77 -1.80
C GLU A 180 -9.85 -2.60 -3.03
N ASN A 181 -9.52 -1.95 -4.14
CA ASN A 181 -9.11 -2.65 -5.36
C ASN A 181 -7.86 -3.52 -5.14
N GLU A 182 -6.86 -2.95 -4.46
CA GLU A 182 -5.64 -3.64 -4.07
C GLU A 182 -5.92 -4.83 -3.14
N PHE A 183 -6.83 -4.66 -2.19
CA PHE A 183 -7.26 -5.73 -1.30
C PHE A 183 -7.91 -6.87 -2.07
N LEU A 184 -8.79 -6.57 -3.02
CA LEU A 184 -9.42 -7.59 -3.88
C LEU A 184 -8.38 -8.31 -4.75
N GLU A 185 -7.45 -7.59 -5.36
CA GLU A 185 -6.40 -8.18 -6.21
C GLU A 185 -5.47 -9.10 -5.42
N ILE A 186 -4.92 -8.61 -4.31
CA ILE A 186 -3.96 -9.35 -3.46
C ILE A 186 -4.57 -10.66 -2.95
N HIS A 187 -5.87 -10.66 -2.66
CA HIS A 187 -6.60 -11.84 -2.17
C HIS A 187 -7.22 -12.69 -3.28
N ASN A 188 -7.06 -12.31 -4.55
CA ASN A 188 -7.67 -12.95 -5.72
C ASN A 188 -9.19 -13.07 -5.62
N PHE A 189 -9.84 -12.05 -5.05
CA PHE A 189 -11.30 -11.97 -5.04
C PHE A 189 -11.80 -11.49 -6.41
N ASN A 190 -12.89 -12.09 -6.91
CA ASN A 190 -13.49 -11.65 -8.17
C ASN A 190 -14.11 -10.26 -7.98
N SER A 191 -13.63 -9.28 -8.74
CA SER A 191 -14.15 -7.90 -8.78
C SER A 191 -15.62 -7.77 -9.23
N ALA A 192 -16.25 -8.88 -9.63
CA ALA A 192 -17.67 -8.97 -9.98
C ALA A 192 -18.62 -8.79 -8.78
N ILE A 193 -18.09 -8.83 -7.55
CA ILE A 193 -18.84 -8.48 -6.34
C ILE A 193 -18.17 -7.22 -5.80
N ARG A 194 -18.63 -6.04 -6.25
CA ARG A 194 -18.31 -4.77 -5.59
C ARG A 194 -19.28 -4.64 -4.39
N PRO A 195 -18.87 -4.85 -3.13
CA PRO A 195 -19.70 -4.45 -2.03
C PRO A 195 -19.64 -2.92 -2.01
N ASN A 196 -20.77 -2.28 -2.33
CA ASN A 196 -20.95 -0.83 -2.27
C ASN A 196 -20.97 -0.31 -0.80
N VAL A 197 -20.23 -0.97 0.10
CA VAL A 197 -20.39 -0.92 1.56
C VAL A 197 -19.58 0.23 2.16
N LEU A 198 -18.44 0.59 1.55
CA LEU A 198 -17.54 1.62 2.08
C LEU A 198 -17.96 3.03 1.70
N LEU A 199 -18.57 3.24 0.53
CA LEU A 199 -19.11 4.56 0.18
C LEU A 199 -20.26 4.99 1.11
N GLU A 200 -21.08 4.05 1.59
CA GLU A 200 -22.13 4.34 2.58
C GLU A 200 -21.59 4.49 4.00
N ASN A 201 -20.62 3.68 4.41
CA ASN A 201 -20.06 3.71 5.76
C ASN A 201 -19.04 4.84 5.99
N ALA A 202 -18.27 5.24 4.97
CA ALA A 202 -17.37 6.39 5.01
C ALA A 202 -18.15 7.71 5.08
N LYS A 203 -19.27 7.82 4.33
CA LYS A 203 -20.21 8.95 4.44
C LYS A 203 -20.84 9.03 5.84
N LYS A 204 -21.21 7.90 6.45
CA LYS A 204 -21.83 7.88 7.80
C LYS A 204 -20.84 8.13 8.95
N THR A 205 -19.62 7.61 8.87
CA THR A 205 -18.73 7.54 10.05
C THR A 205 -17.78 8.74 10.17
N LYS A 206 -17.38 9.40 9.07
CA LYS A 206 -16.41 10.51 9.11
C LYS A 206 -17.02 11.91 9.14
N ILE A 207 -18.23 12.10 8.58
CA ILE A 207 -19.00 13.35 8.75
C ILE A 207 -19.30 13.60 10.24
N LEU A 208 -19.41 12.56 11.08
CA LEU A 208 -19.61 12.76 12.52
C LEU A 208 -18.35 13.11 13.32
N LYS A 209 -17.14 12.85 12.80
CA LYS A 209 -15.87 13.07 13.53
C LYS A 209 -15.12 14.33 13.11
N ILE A 210 -15.23 14.74 11.84
CA ILE A 210 -14.62 15.99 11.36
C ILE A 210 -15.37 17.22 11.88
N PHE A 211 -16.69 17.12 12.11
CA PHE A 211 -17.55 18.22 12.58
C PHE A 211 -17.84 18.20 14.09
N LYS A 212 -17.12 17.39 14.88
CA LYS A 212 -17.22 17.35 16.35
C LYS A 212 -15.88 17.66 17.03
N LYS A 213 -15.33 18.82 16.71
CA LYS A 213 -14.44 19.56 17.61
C LYS A 213 -14.80 21.04 17.55
#